data_AF-A0A8S3EAJ0-F1
#
_entry.id   AF-A0A8S3EAJ0-F1
#
_cell.length_a   1.000
_cell.length_b   1.000
_cell.length_c   1.000
_cell.angle_alpha   90.00
_cell.angle_beta   90.00
_cell.angle_gamma   90.00
#
_symmetry.space_group_name_H-M   'P 1'
#
loop_
_entity.id
_entity.type
_entity.pdbx_description
1 polymer ?
#
loop_
_entity_poly.entity_id
_entity_poly.type
_entity_poly.pdbx_seq_one_letter_code
_entity_poly.pdbx_strand_id
1 'polypeptide(L)'
;MRMPRVLVKTSNIDLSTGQITMRRSHPWINNFNEWLIGACRSNMDIKFILSGNDAKALVYYITDYVTKSTLAFHDMFALAQQGVKSIEQQRVTNSIDNAIEKSRKLVLRCYNMIASQQEVSGVQVASYLMNYDDHYTTHTFRNLFLISIENYLQAELSKARLQEKDIDEERLEDMTTPIDEEQEEDTKQTEEQFLLEPT
;
A
#
# COMPACT_ATOMS: atom_id res chain seq x y z
N MET A 1 -12.08 6.72 -25.50
CA MET A 1 -12.84 7.97 -25.77
C MET A 1 -12.78 8.23 -27.28
N ARG A 2 -13.91 8.19 -28.01
CA ARG A 2 -13.88 8.27 -29.48
C ARG A 2 -14.01 9.72 -29.94
N MET A 3 -13.08 10.13 -30.80
CA MET A 3 -13.17 11.32 -31.65
C MET A 3 -13.42 10.85 -33.09
N PRO A 4 -14.09 11.65 -33.94
CA PRO A 4 -14.72 12.95 -33.66
C PRO A 4 -16.02 12.83 -32.84
N ARG A 5 -16.38 13.90 -32.11
CA ARG A 5 -17.64 13.98 -31.36
C ARG A 5 -18.80 14.46 -32.22
N VAL A 6 -20.01 14.05 -31.84
CA VAL A 6 -21.25 14.59 -32.40
C VAL A 6 -21.37 16.08 -32.03
N LEU A 7 -21.63 16.89 -33.06
CA LEU A 7 -21.92 18.32 -32.91
C LEU A 7 -23.36 18.50 -32.47
N VAL A 8 -23.54 19.29 -31.41
CA VAL A 8 -24.86 19.66 -30.90
C VAL A 8 -24.95 21.19 -30.90
N LYS A 9 -26.03 21.74 -31.47
CA LYS A 9 -26.21 23.19 -31.63
C LYS A 9 -26.51 23.92 -30.32
N THR A 10 -27.12 23.24 -29.36
CA THR A 10 -27.51 23.77 -28.04
C THR A 10 -27.22 22.72 -26.97
N SER A 11 -26.88 23.16 -25.77
CA SER A 11 -26.74 22.24 -24.64
C SER A 11 -28.12 21.76 -24.20
N ASN A 12 -28.27 20.46 -23.95
CA ASN A 12 -29.54 19.86 -23.55
C ASN A 12 -29.32 18.73 -22.54
N ILE A 13 -30.31 18.52 -21.70
CA ILE A 13 -30.37 17.43 -20.74
C ILE A 13 -31.51 16.50 -21.17
N ASP A 14 -31.19 15.24 -21.43
CA ASP A 14 -32.20 14.22 -21.64
C ASP A 14 -32.79 13.82 -20.29
N LEU A 15 -34.06 14.14 -20.08
CA LEU A 15 -34.76 13.88 -18.81
C LEU A 15 -34.99 12.39 -18.54
N SER A 16 -34.95 11.55 -19.58
CA SER A 16 -35.21 10.11 -19.43
C SER A 16 -33.95 9.34 -19.01
N THR A 17 -32.79 9.71 -19.55
CA THR A 17 -31.51 9.06 -19.28
C THR A 17 -30.64 9.84 -18.29
N GLY A 18 -30.98 11.10 -18.02
CA GLY A 18 -30.15 12.03 -17.26
C GLY A 18 -28.89 12.50 -18.02
N GLN A 19 -28.75 12.17 -19.31
CA GLN A 19 -27.55 12.49 -20.07
C GLN A 19 -27.48 13.98 -20.41
N ILE A 20 -26.36 14.63 -20.04
CA ILE A 20 -26.08 16.01 -20.42
C ILE A 20 -25.25 16.03 -21.71
N THR A 21 -25.78 16.71 -22.72
CA THR A 21 -25.06 17.03 -23.94
C THR A 21 -24.75 18.52 -23.99
N MET A 22 -23.50 18.87 -24.26
CA MET A 22 -23.05 20.27 -24.34
C MET A 22 -22.95 20.70 -25.80
N ARG A 23 -23.28 21.96 -26.06
CA ARG A 23 -23.00 22.62 -27.34
C ARG A 23 -21.51 22.56 -27.65
N ARG A 24 -21.16 22.27 -28.91
CA ARG A 24 -19.77 22.28 -29.41
C ARG A 24 -19.67 23.02 -30.73
N SER A 25 -18.59 23.78 -30.90
CA SER A 25 -18.27 24.46 -32.16
C SER A 25 -17.51 23.58 -33.15
N HIS A 26 -16.78 22.57 -32.67
CA HIS A 26 -15.96 21.70 -33.51
C HIS A 26 -15.93 20.24 -33.00
N PRO A 27 -15.96 19.22 -33.88
CA PRO A 27 -16.01 17.80 -33.47
C PRO A 27 -14.77 17.30 -32.72
N TRP A 28 -13.63 17.97 -32.92
CA TRP A 28 -12.34 17.59 -32.33
C TRP A 28 -12.01 18.36 -31.04
N ILE A 29 -12.95 19.17 -30.55
CA ILE A 29 -12.79 19.92 -29.31
C ILE A 29 -13.51 19.18 -28.18
N ASN A 30 -12.80 18.96 -27.07
CA ASN A 30 -13.39 18.44 -25.83
C ASN A 30 -14.31 19.47 -25.18
N ASN A 31 -15.15 19.03 -24.25
CA ASN A 31 -15.88 19.98 -23.42
C ASN A 31 -14.88 20.72 -22.52
N PHE A 32 -14.99 22.05 -22.47
CA PHE A 32 -14.19 22.90 -21.61
C PHE A 32 -15.05 23.99 -21.00
N ASN A 33 -14.54 24.64 -19.97
CA ASN A 33 -15.09 25.85 -19.38
C ASN A 33 -14.11 27.00 -19.67
N GLU A 34 -14.59 28.09 -20.24
CA GLU A 34 -13.78 29.21 -20.69
C GLU A 34 -13.01 29.92 -19.56
N TRP A 35 -13.60 29.97 -18.36
CA TRP A 35 -12.99 30.60 -17.19
C TRP A 35 -11.89 29.72 -16.60
N LEU A 36 -12.17 28.43 -16.46
CA LEU A 36 -11.21 27.46 -15.94
C LEU A 36 -10.02 27.28 -16.89
N ILE A 37 -10.24 27.22 -18.21
CA ILE A 37 -9.12 27.11 -19.16
C ILE A 37 -8.26 28.38 -19.14
N GLY A 38 -8.87 29.56 -18.94
CA GLY A 38 -8.15 30.82 -18.77
C GLY A 38 -7.32 30.87 -17.49
N ALA A 39 -7.89 30.42 -16.37
CA ALA A 39 -7.24 30.42 -15.06
C ALA A 39 -6.13 29.36 -14.96
N CYS A 40 -6.44 28.11 -15.33
CA CYS A 40 -5.51 26.98 -15.20
C CYS A 40 -4.49 26.91 -16.35
N ARG A 41 -4.79 27.53 -17.50
CA ARG A 41 -3.95 27.53 -18.72
C ARG A 41 -3.51 26.12 -19.14
N SER A 42 -4.34 25.12 -18.85
CA SER A 42 -4.08 23.71 -19.09
C SER A 42 -5.17 23.07 -19.94
N ASN A 43 -4.84 21.96 -20.59
CA ASN A 43 -5.81 21.22 -21.40
C ASN A 43 -6.96 20.70 -20.52
N MET A 44 -8.20 20.82 -21.00
CA MET A 44 -9.39 20.42 -20.25
C MET A 44 -10.25 19.43 -21.00
N ASP A 45 -10.81 18.47 -20.26
CA ASP A 45 -11.82 17.54 -20.75
C ASP A 45 -12.89 17.32 -19.66
N ILE A 46 -13.96 18.10 -19.73
CA ILE A 46 -15.06 18.04 -18.75
C ILE A 46 -16.08 16.96 -19.13
N LYS A 47 -16.37 16.04 -18.22
CA LYS A 47 -17.43 15.03 -18.38
C LYS A 47 -18.43 15.08 -17.24
N PHE A 48 -19.70 14.89 -17.60
CA PHE A 48 -20.77 14.67 -16.66
C PHE A 48 -20.94 13.17 -16.46
N ILE A 49 -20.88 12.72 -15.21
CA ILE A 49 -21.03 11.31 -14.84
C ILE A 49 -22.38 11.19 -14.14
N LEU A 50 -23.42 10.93 -14.92
CA LEU A 50 -24.80 10.91 -14.43
C LEU A 50 -25.46 9.54 -14.56
N SER A 51 -24.83 8.60 -15.27
CA SER A 51 -25.28 7.23 -15.42
C SER A 51 -24.28 6.22 -14.86
N GLY A 52 -24.76 5.03 -14.49
CA GLY A 52 -23.88 3.94 -14.04
C GLY A 52 -22.89 3.47 -15.11
N ASN A 53 -23.28 3.57 -16.40
CA ASN A 53 -22.37 3.25 -17.51
C ASN A 53 -21.24 4.27 -17.63
N ASP A 54 -21.54 5.57 -17.45
CA ASP A 54 -20.52 6.63 -17.46
C ASP A 54 -19.58 6.48 -16.26
N ALA A 55 -20.11 6.15 -15.08
CA ALA A 55 -19.32 5.89 -13.89
C ALA A 55 -18.39 4.68 -14.09
N LYS A 56 -18.89 3.60 -14.68
CA LYS A 56 -18.08 2.41 -15.01
C LYS A 56 -16.96 2.76 -16.00
N ALA A 57 -17.27 3.50 -17.06
CA ALA A 57 -16.29 3.94 -18.04
C ALA A 57 -15.22 4.86 -17.41
N LEU A 58 -15.63 5.73 -16.48
CA LEU A 58 -14.71 6.57 -15.72
C LEU A 58 -13.77 5.75 -14.85
N VAL A 59 -14.29 4.75 -14.12
CA VAL A 59 -13.46 3.87 -13.28
C VAL A 59 -12.40 3.19 -14.15
N TYR A 60 -12.76 2.60 -15.29
CA TYR A 60 -11.78 2.02 -16.20
C TYR A 60 -10.75 3.03 -16.69
N TYR A 61 -11.18 4.25 -17.02
CA TYR A 61 -10.28 5.32 -17.46
C TYR A 61 -9.28 5.74 -16.37
N ILE A 62 -9.76 5.95 -15.14
CA ILE A 62 -8.92 6.30 -13.99
C ILE A 62 -7.96 5.16 -13.69
N THR A 63 -8.46 3.91 -13.64
CA THR A 63 -7.63 2.74 -13.41
C THR A 63 -6.55 2.64 -14.46
N ASP A 64 -6.90 2.66 -15.75
CA ASP A 64 -5.92 2.61 -16.86
C ASP A 64 -4.84 3.69 -16.72
N TYR A 65 -5.24 4.91 -16.34
CA TYR A 65 -4.31 6.02 -16.15
C TYR A 65 -3.40 5.85 -14.93
N VAL A 66 -3.95 5.42 -13.79
CA VAL A 66 -3.19 5.18 -12.55
C VAL A 66 -2.27 3.97 -12.69
N THR A 67 -2.71 2.93 -13.40
CA THR A 67 -1.92 1.73 -13.67
C THR A 67 -1.01 1.88 -14.88
N LYS A 68 -1.00 3.05 -15.54
CA LYS A 68 -0.16 3.28 -16.70
C LYS A 68 1.29 3.18 -16.28
N SER A 69 1.96 2.12 -16.74
CA SER A 69 3.38 1.93 -16.45
C SER A 69 4.18 3.11 -17.02
N THR A 70 5.11 3.62 -16.22
CA THR A 70 6.00 4.71 -16.61
C THR A 70 6.98 4.30 -17.70
N LEU A 71 7.28 3.01 -17.81
CA LEU A 71 8.23 2.45 -18.75
C LEU A 71 7.59 1.33 -19.57
N ALA A 72 7.87 1.29 -20.88
CA ALA A 72 7.36 0.21 -21.70
C ALA A 72 7.99 -1.12 -21.30
N PHE A 73 7.25 -2.22 -21.46
CA PHE A 73 7.70 -3.54 -21.02
C PHE A 73 9.03 -3.97 -21.66
N HIS A 74 9.26 -3.62 -22.93
CA HIS A 74 10.50 -3.95 -23.64
C HIS A 74 11.72 -3.25 -23.05
N ASP A 75 11.58 -1.99 -22.62
CA ASP A 75 12.65 -1.24 -21.98
C ASP A 75 12.95 -1.80 -20.59
N MET A 76 11.90 -2.10 -19.81
CA MET A 76 12.04 -2.74 -18.50
C MET A 76 12.78 -4.09 -18.61
N PHE A 77 12.44 -4.88 -19.63
CA PHE A 77 13.12 -6.15 -19.90
C PHE A 77 14.59 -5.95 -20.30
N ALA A 78 14.89 -5.00 -21.17
CA ALA A 78 16.26 -4.70 -21.59
C ALA A 78 17.13 -4.26 -20.40
N LEU A 79 16.59 -3.42 -19.51
CA LEU A 79 17.27 -2.98 -18.29
C LEU A 79 17.49 -4.11 -17.28
N ALA A 80 16.49 -4.99 -17.11
CA ALA A 80 16.64 -6.18 -16.28
C ALA A 80 17.73 -7.11 -16.84
N GLN A 81 17.77 -7.32 -18.16
CA GLN A 81 18.80 -8.12 -18.81
C GLN A 81 20.20 -7.50 -18.61
N GLN A 82 20.32 -6.17 -18.70
CA GLN A 82 21.57 -5.46 -18.41
C GLN A 82 21.98 -5.64 -16.94
N GLY A 83 21.02 -5.57 -16.01
CA GLY A 83 21.25 -5.83 -14.58
C GLY A 83 21.81 -7.23 -14.33
N VAL A 84 21.24 -8.25 -14.98
CA VAL A 84 21.72 -9.65 -14.90
C VAL A 84 23.15 -9.77 -15.44
N LYS A 85 23.41 -9.25 -16.65
CA LYS A 85 24.76 -9.26 -17.26
C LYS A 85 25.80 -8.56 -16.37
N SER A 86 25.42 -7.47 -15.71
CA SER A 86 26.33 -6.73 -14.81
C SER A 86 26.79 -7.57 -13.61
N ILE A 87 25.91 -8.43 -13.09
CA ILE A 87 26.23 -9.34 -11.97
C ILE A 87 27.07 -10.53 -12.45
N GLU A 88 26.80 -11.05 -13.64
CA GLU A 88 27.61 -12.11 -14.25
C GLU A 88 29.05 -11.64 -14.50
N GLN A 89 29.24 -10.38 -14.89
CA GLN A 89 30.58 -9.79 -15.05
C GLN A 89 31.28 -9.56 -13.69
N GLN A 90 30.54 -9.23 -12.64
CA GLN A 90 31.09 -9.06 -11.27
C GLN A 90 31.39 -10.39 -10.56
N ARG A 91 30.86 -11.53 -11.02
CA ARG A 91 31.18 -12.86 -10.47
C ARG A 91 32.67 -13.23 -10.53
N VAL A 92 33.48 -12.49 -11.28
CA VAL A 92 34.94 -12.70 -11.37
C VAL A 92 35.64 -12.33 -10.04
N THR A 93 35.00 -11.58 -9.15
CA THR A 93 35.59 -11.18 -7.86
C THR A 93 34.86 -11.87 -6.70
N ASN A 94 35.41 -13.02 -6.28
CA ASN A 94 35.18 -13.80 -5.05
C ASN A 94 34.01 -13.37 -4.14
N SER A 95 32.99 -14.22 -4.02
CA SER A 95 31.95 -14.06 -2.99
C SER A 95 31.44 -15.41 -2.47
N ILE A 96 31.55 -15.58 -1.16
CA ILE A 96 31.03 -16.68 -0.32
C ILE A 96 29.54 -16.42 -0.01
N ASP A 97 28.78 -15.81 -0.92
CA ASP A 97 27.38 -15.47 -0.63
C ASP A 97 26.49 -16.70 -0.77
N ASN A 98 25.57 -16.85 0.20
CA ASN A 98 24.49 -17.83 0.15
C ASN A 98 23.58 -17.58 -1.07
N ALA A 99 22.94 -18.63 -1.59
CA ALA A 99 22.07 -18.54 -2.76
C ALA A 99 20.94 -17.50 -2.60
N ILE A 100 20.45 -17.33 -1.37
CA ILE A 100 19.42 -16.34 -1.01
C ILE A 100 19.97 -14.90 -1.12
N GLU A 101 21.18 -14.65 -0.66
CA GLU A 101 21.77 -13.30 -0.75
C GLU A 101 22.07 -12.93 -2.19
N LYS A 102 22.53 -13.91 -2.99
CA LYS A 102 22.72 -13.75 -4.44
C LYS A 102 21.42 -13.38 -5.14
N SER A 103 20.30 -14.04 -4.82
CA SER A 103 19.01 -13.70 -5.43
C SER A 103 18.51 -12.32 -4.99
N ARG A 104 18.65 -11.96 -3.70
CA ARG A 104 18.31 -10.60 -3.22
C ARG A 104 19.13 -9.52 -3.92
N LYS A 105 20.44 -9.72 -4.08
CA LYS A 105 21.33 -8.79 -4.81
C LYS A 105 20.92 -8.67 -6.28
N LEU A 106 20.55 -9.77 -6.93
CA LEU A 106 20.07 -9.75 -8.32
C LEU A 106 18.78 -8.93 -8.46
N VAL A 107 17.78 -9.19 -7.63
CA VAL A 107 16.52 -8.45 -7.66
C VAL A 107 16.75 -6.97 -7.39
N LEU A 108 17.54 -6.64 -6.37
CA LEU A 108 17.86 -5.25 -6.02
C LEU A 108 18.60 -4.53 -7.15
N ARG A 109 19.53 -5.22 -7.83
CA ARG A 109 20.27 -4.66 -8.97
C ARG A 109 19.33 -4.36 -10.15
N CYS A 110 18.48 -5.32 -10.52
CA CYS A 110 17.50 -5.12 -11.59
C CYS A 110 16.53 -3.98 -11.24
N TYR A 111 16.05 -3.93 -9.99
CA TYR A 111 15.20 -2.84 -9.50
C TYR A 111 15.88 -1.48 -9.61
N ASN A 112 17.12 -1.36 -9.10
CA ASN A 112 17.85 -0.09 -9.15
C ASN A 112 18.15 0.36 -10.59
N MET A 113 18.44 -0.58 -11.50
CA MET A 113 18.61 -0.28 -12.93
C MET A 113 17.32 0.27 -13.54
N ILE A 114 16.18 -0.38 -13.30
CA ILE A 114 14.86 0.09 -13.77
C ILE A 114 14.54 1.46 -13.17
N ALA A 115 14.70 1.62 -11.85
CA ALA A 115 14.40 2.87 -11.15
C ALA A 115 15.29 4.03 -11.64
N SER A 116 16.58 3.78 -11.93
CA SER A 116 17.51 4.80 -12.43
C SER A 116 17.17 5.35 -13.82
N GLN A 117 16.47 4.55 -14.63
CA GLN A 117 16.07 4.91 -15.99
C GLN A 117 14.58 5.28 -16.08
N GLN A 118 13.93 5.42 -14.92
CA GLN A 118 12.54 5.82 -14.87
C GLN A 118 12.42 7.28 -15.28
N GLU A 119 11.68 7.53 -16.36
CA GLU A 119 11.35 8.88 -16.78
C GLU A 119 10.41 9.53 -15.77
N VAL A 120 10.72 10.78 -15.42
CA VAL A 120 9.93 11.60 -14.50
C VAL A 120 9.24 12.70 -15.30
N SER A 121 7.99 13.00 -14.99
CA SER A 121 7.25 14.09 -15.66
C SER A 121 8.00 15.41 -15.53
N GLY A 122 8.11 16.17 -16.62
CA GLY A 122 8.75 17.49 -16.60
C GLY A 122 8.12 18.45 -15.59
N VAL A 123 6.82 18.31 -15.30
CA VAL A 123 6.13 19.10 -14.26
C VAL A 123 6.62 18.73 -12.86
N GLN A 124 6.87 17.44 -12.61
CA GLN A 124 7.41 16.96 -11.35
C GLN A 124 8.86 17.41 -11.16
N VAL A 125 9.68 17.35 -12.22
CA VAL A 125 11.06 17.88 -12.20
C VAL A 125 11.06 19.38 -11.93
N ALA A 126 10.19 20.15 -12.61
CA ALA A 126 10.05 21.58 -12.39
C ALA A 126 9.62 21.89 -10.95
N SER A 127 8.63 21.17 -10.41
CA SER A 127 8.18 21.31 -9.01
C SER A 127 9.33 21.10 -8.03
N TYR A 128 10.14 20.06 -8.26
CA TYR A 128 11.30 19.74 -7.43
C TYR A 128 12.38 20.83 -7.52
N LEU A 129 12.69 21.31 -8.74
CA LEU A 129 13.65 22.40 -8.95
C LEU A 129 13.20 23.73 -8.33
N MET A 130 11.88 23.98 -8.32
CA MET A 130 11.29 25.17 -7.69
C MET A 130 11.14 25.02 -6.17
N ASN A 131 11.58 23.89 -5.59
CA ASN A 131 11.47 23.56 -4.18
C ASN A 131 10.03 23.69 -3.66
N TYR A 132 9.07 23.26 -4.48
CA TYR A 132 7.67 23.15 -4.05
C TYR A 132 7.46 21.84 -3.31
N ASP A 133 6.72 21.91 -2.22
CA ASP A 133 6.34 20.72 -1.46
C ASP A 133 5.52 19.77 -2.34
N ASP A 134 5.81 18.47 -2.19
CA ASP A 134 5.15 17.37 -2.89
C ASP A 134 3.92 16.84 -2.14
N HIS A 135 3.62 17.40 -0.95
CA HIS A 135 2.49 17.03 -0.13
C HIS A 135 1.86 18.26 0.52
N TYR A 136 0.54 18.28 0.56
CA TYR A 136 -0.24 19.26 1.32
C TYR A 136 -1.00 18.50 2.40
N THR A 137 -0.64 18.73 3.67
CA THR A 137 -1.35 18.13 4.81
C THR A 137 -2.03 19.22 5.61
N THR A 138 -3.31 19.04 5.91
CA THR A 138 -4.03 19.93 6.83
C THR A 138 -3.61 19.72 8.28
N HIS A 139 -3.01 18.57 8.62
CA HIS A 139 -2.74 18.14 9.99
C HIS A 139 -1.30 17.68 10.13
N THR A 140 -0.70 17.91 11.30
CA THR A 140 0.64 17.45 11.62
C THR A 140 0.59 16.01 12.11
N PHE A 141 1.17 15.10 11.34
CA PHE A 141 1.31 13.70 11.75
C PHE A 141 2.60 13.51 12.55
N ARG A 142 2.62 12.52 13.45
CA ARG A 142 3.82 12.10 14.20
C ARG A 142 4.33 10.79 13.61
N ASN A 143 5.66 10.69 13.46
CA ASN A 143 6.29 9.46 13.02
C ASN A 143 6.06 8.36 14.06
N LEU A 144 5.46 7.25 13.63
CA LEU A 144 5.41 6.00 14.40
C LEU A 144 6.61 5.14 14.00
N PHE A 145 7.50 4.89 14.95
CA PHE A 145 8.68 4.03 14.75
C PHE A 145 8.27 2.55 14.79
N LEU A 146 7.65 2.08 13.72
CA LEU A 146 7.11 0.72 13.58
C LEU A 146 8.12 -0.37 13.91
N ILE A 147 9.37 -0.24 13.45
CA ILE A 147 10.42 -1.23 13.72
C ILE A 147 10.72 -1.32 15.23
N SER A 148 10.77 -0.18 15.93
CA SER A 148 11.01 -0.18 17.38
C SER A 148 9.84 -0.82 18.14
N ILE A 149 8.61 -0.55 17.70
CA ILE A 149 7.40 -1.16 18.28
C ILE A 149 7.39 -2.67 18.01
N GLU A 150 7.70 -3.09 16.79
CA GLU A 150 7.78 -4.50 16.41
C GLU A 150 8.84 -5.24 17.23
N ASN A 151 10.04 -4.69 17.36
CA ASN A 151 11.11 -5.26 18.17
C ASN A 151 10.69 -5.38 19.65
N TYR A 152 10.02 -4.36 20.18
CA TYR A 152 9.50 -4.40 21.55
C TYR A 152 8.44 -5.49 21.72
N LEU A 153 7.47 -5.58 20.82
CA LEU A 153 6.42 -6.59 20.85
C LEU A 153 6.99 -8.01 20.68
N GLN A 154 7.97 -8.19 19.80
CA GLN A 154 8.68 -9.45 19.64
C GLN A 154 9.41 -9.84 20.92
N ALA A 155 10.11 -8.89 21.56
CA ALA A 155 10.80 -9.12 22.83
C ALA A 155 9.83 -9.55 23.93
N GLU A 156 8.70 -8.85 24.09
CA GLU A 156 7.66 -9.21 25.06
C GLU A 156 7.00 -10.56 24.76
N LEU A 157 6.71 -10.86 23.49
CA LEU A 157 6.20 -12.17 23.09
C LEU A 157 7.19 -13.31 23.39
N SER A 158 8.49 -13.08 23.18
CA SER A 158 9.50 -14.08 23.54
C SER A 158 9.61 -14.30 25.05
N LYS A 159 9.45 -13.24 25.87
CA LYS A 159 9.40 -13.38 27.33
C LYS A 159 8.18 -14.17 27.80
N ALA A 160 6.99 -13.84 27.27
CA ALA A 160 5.76 -14.56 27.60
C ALA A 160 5.85 -16.05 27.24
N ARG A 161 6.44 -16.39 26.08
CA ARG A 161 6.68 -17.77 25.67
C ARG A 161 7.70 -18.54 26.52
N LEU A 162 8.64 -17.84 27.16
CA LEU A 162 9.59 -18.45 28.09
C LEU A 162 8.91 -18.74 29.43
N GLN A 163 8.10 -17.80 29.93
CA GLN A 163 7.32 -17.99 31.14
C GLN A 163 6.31 -19.14 31.03
N GLU A 164 5.64 -19.32 29.88
CA GLU A 164 4.77 -20.49 29.65
C GLU A 164 5.55 -21.82 29.71
N LYS A 165 6.81 -21.85 29.24
CA LYS A 165 7.65 -23.04 29.30
C LYS A 165 8.14 -23.35 30.71
N ASP A 166 8.52 -22.32 31.47
CA ASP A 166 8.97 -22.47 32.85
C ASP A 166 7.83 -23.01 33.75
N ILE A 167 6.58 -22.57 33.52
CA ILE A 167 5.39 -23.06 34.23
C ILE A 167 5.09 -24.53 33.87
N ASP A 168 5.26 -24.92 32.61
CA ASP A 168 5.05 -26.32 32.19
C ASP A 168 6.14 -27.26 32.74
N GLU A 169 7.39 -26.79 32.89
CA GLU A 169 8.50 -27.54 33.51
C GLU A 169 8.32 -27.69 35.03
N GLU A 170 7.92 -26.63 35.76
CA GLU A 170 7.60 -26.72 37.20
C GLU A 170 6.45 -27.69 37.47
N ARG A 171 5.43 -27.73 36.60
CA ARG A 171 4.29 -28.66 36.72
C ARG A 171 4.65 -30.12 36.51
N LEU A 172 5.73 -30.40 35.77
CA LEU A 172 6.27 -31.74 35.55
C LEU A 172 7.11 -32.21 36.75
N GLU A 173 7.79 -31.30 37.43
CA GLU A 173 8.56 -31.60 38.65
C GLU A 173 7.63 -31.88 39.85
N ASP A 174 6.54 -31.11 40.01
CA ASP A 174 5.57 -31.25 41.12
C ASP A 174 4.74 -32.55 41.06
N MET A 175 4.68 -33.22 39.91
CA MET A 175 4.05 -34.55 39.74
C MET A 175 4.99 -35.72 40.10
N THR A 176 6.24 -35.46 40.46
CA THR A 176 7.25 -36.51 40.77
C THR A 176 7.65 -36.61 42.23
N THR A 177 7.13 -35.73 43.10
CA THR A 177 7.36 -35.77 44.55
C THR A 177 6.39 -36.76 45.22
N PRO A 178 6.87 -37.70 46.07
CA PRO A 178 5.97 -38.62 46.78
C PRO A 178 5.13 -37.86 47.81
N ILE A 179 3.82 -38.13 47.83
CA ILE A 179 2.88 -37.56 48.79
C ILE A 179 3.09 -38.26 50.15
N ASP A 180 3.50 -37.50 51.18
CA ASP A 180 3.51 -37.95 52.58
C ASP A 180 2.16 -37.63 53.25
N GLU A 181 1.55 -38.66 53.86
CA GLU A 181 0.18 -38.74 54.39
C GLU A 181 -0.04 -38.03 55.75
N GLU A 182 0.15 -36.70 55.86
CA GLU A 182 -0.08 -36.01 57.15
C GLU A 182 -0.94 -34.72 57.11
N GLN A 183 -1.69 -34.44 56.04
CA GLN A 183 -2.51 -33.21 55.96
C GLN A 183 -4.01 -33.43 55.66
N GLU A 184 -4.63 -34.50 56.17
CA GLU A 184 -6.05 -34.78 55.93
C GLU A 184 -7.02 -34.26 57.02
N GLU A 185 -6.53 -33.64 58.12
CA GLU A 185 -7.41 -33.20 59.22
C GLU A 185 -7.79 -31.72 59.22
N ASP A 186 -7.09 -30.84 58.46
CA ASP A 186 -7.30 -29.38 58.56
C ASP A 186 -8.31 -28.81 57.54
N THR A 187 -8.66 -29.57 56.50
CA THR A 187 -9.51 -29.04 55.39
C THR A 187 -11.00 -29.03 55.70
N LYS A 188 -11.46 -29.70 56.78
CA LYS A 188 -12.90 -29.81 57.08
C LYS A 188 -13.47 -28.65 57.90
N GLN A 189 -12.64 -27.83 58.54
CA GLN A 189 -13.13 -26.72 59.37
C GLN A 189 -13.33 -25.40 58.60
N THR A 190 -12.72 -25.24 57.43
CA THR A 190 -12.80 -23.98 56.67
C THR A 190 -14.00 -23.90 55.72
N GLU A 191 -14.60 -25.03 55.32
CA GLU A 191 -15.70 -25.03 54.34
C GLU A 191 -17.08 -24.63 54.90
N GLU A 192 -17.34 -24.74 56.20
CA GLU A 192 -18.66 -24.40 56.77
C GLU A 192 -18.86 -22.90 57.03
N GLN A 193 -17.81 -22.07 56.97
CA GLN A 193 -17.90 -20.65 57.33
C GLN A 193 -18.11 -19.70 56.14
N PHE A 194 -18.05 -20.20 54.89
CA PHE A 194 -18.13 -19.34 53.69
C PHE A 194 -19.49 -19.40 52.95
N LEU A 195 -20.46 -20.20 53.40
CA LEU A 195 -21.70 -20.48 52.63
C LEU A 195 -22.98 -19.78 53.11
N LEU A 196 -22.93 -18.77 53.98
CA LEU A 196 -24.14 -18.09 54.45
C LEU A 196 -23.99 -16.56 54.56
N GLU A 197 -23.93 -15.85 53.44
CA GLU A 197 -24.66 -14.58 53.25
C GLU A 197 -25.03 -14.39 51.75
N PRO A 198 -26.32 -14.50 51.38
CA PRO A 198 -26.81 -14.19 50.04
C PRO A 198 -27.16 -12.70 49.89
N THR A 199 -27.02 -12.18 48.66
CA THR A 199 -27.72 -10.97 48.16
C THR A 199 -29.23 -11.11 48.26
#